data_AF-A0A925WIQ4-F1
#
_entry.id   AF-A0A925WIQ4-F1
#
_cell.length_a   1.000
_cell.length_b   1.000
_cell.length_c   1.000
_cell.angle_alpha   90.00
_cell.angle_beta   90.00
_cell.angle_gamma   90.00
#
_symmetry.space_group_name_H-M   'P 1'
#
loop_
_entity.id
_entity.type
_entity.pdbx_description
1 polymer ?
#
loop_
_entity_poly.entity_id
_entity_poly.type
_entity_poly.pdbx_seq_one_letter_code
_entity_poly.pdbx_strand_id
1 'polypeptide(L)'
;MPTDYAFDVFLSYARADDHPNYDDPALSFMRRLYNALTSDGLRVWWDRETLPARSLDFSPEIETGIYNSERFILVAGMRWSRQGSERIITIRSAILSNQFSSLWSRAA
;
A
#
# COMPACT_ATOMS: atom_id res chain seq x y z
N MET A 1 13.45 11.00 -16.26
CA MET A 1 12.50 12.13 -16.34
C MET A 1 12.05 12.42 -14.93
N PRO A 2 11.99 13.68 -14.45
CA PRO A 2 11.34 13.98 -13.19
C PRO A 2 9.87 13.58 -13.34
N THR A 3 9.35 12.81 -12.39
CA THR A 3 7.94 12.41 -12.39
C THR A 3 7.15 13.42 -11.56
N ASP A 4 5.95 13.78 -12.01
CA ASP A 4 5.04 14.66 -11.24
C ASP A 4 4.52 14.00 -9.95
N TYR A 5 4.86 12.73 -9.73
CA TYR A 5 4.51 11.96 -8.54
C TYR A 5 5.44 12.30 -7.37
N ALA A 6 4.85 12.50 -6.19
CA ALA A 6 5.59 12.69 -4.95
C ALA A 6 6.37 11.43 -4.54
N PHE A 7 5.89 10.26 -4.95
CA PHE A 7 6.47 8.95 -4.65
C PHE A 7 6.68 8.13 -5.92
N ASP A 8 7.72 7.30 -5.92
CA ASP A 8 8.02 6.40 -7.03
C ASP A 8 7.23 5.09 -6.89
N VAL A 9 6.90 4.70 -5.65
CA VAL A 9 6.22 3.44 -5.31
C VAL A 9 5.26 3.61 -4.13
N PHE A 10 4.05 3.09 -4.27
CA PHE A 10 3.08 2.84 -3.20
C PHE A 10 3.11 1.37 -2.76
N LEU A 11 3.26 1.10 -1.46
CA LEU A 11 3.19 -0.25 -0.91
C LEU A 11 1.81 -0.55 -0.30
N SER A 12 1.11 -1.50 -0.91
CA SER A 12 -0.16 -2.04 -0.41
C SER A 12 0.03 -3.45 0.14
N TYR A 13 -0.48 -3.71 1.34
CA TYR A 13 -0.42 -5.00 2.02
C TYR A 13 -1.51 -5.08 3.09
N ALA A 14 -1.87 -6.30 3.49
CA ALA A 14 -2.63 -6.48 4.71
C ALA A 14 -1.67 -6.48 5.91
N ARG A 15 -1.93 -5.64 6.92
CA ARG A 15 -1.10 -5.61 8.14
C ARG A 15 -0.98 -6.98 8.84
N ALA A 16 -1.97 -7.86 8.68
CA ALA A 16 -1.96 -9.22 9.21
C ALA A 16 -1.02 -10.18 8.47
N ASP A 17 -0.60 -9.83 7.25
CA ASP A 17 0.39 -10.59 6.47
C ASP A 17 1.84 -10.22 6.83
N ASP A 18 2.04 -9.22 7.68
CA ASP A 18 3.37 -8.83 8.17
C ASP A 18 3.47 -9.01 9.69
N HIS A 19 4.70 -8.97 10.21
CA HIS A 19 4.94 -9.16 11.63
C HIS A 19 4.55 -7.90 12.45
N PRO A 20 3.93 -8.05 13.65
CA PRO A 20 3.53 -6.90 14.48
C PRO A 20 4.70 -6.00 14.90
N ASN A 21 5.87 -6.61 15.15
CA ASN A 21 7.14 -5.88 15.26
C ASN A 21 7.69 -5.63 13.86
N TYR A 22 7.19 -4.58 13.20
CA TYR A 22 7.55 -4.23 11.83
C TYR A 22 8.84 -3.41 11.73
N ASP A 23 9.42 -2.98 12.85
CA ASP A 23 10.69 -2.25 12.83
C ASP A 23 11.90 -3.18 12.74
N ASP A 24 11.73 -4.45 13.10
CA ASP A 24 12.77 -5.47 12.98
C ASP A 24 12.78 -6.09 11.56
N PRO A 25 13.81 -5.83 10.73
CA PRO A 25 13.91 -6.40 9.39
C PRO A 25 14.11 -7.93 9.38
N ALA A 26 14.51 -8.57 10.47
CA ALA A 26 14.53 -10.02 10.56
C ALA A 26 13.12 -10.60 10.57
N LEU A 27 12.16 -9.87 11.15
CA LEU A 27 10.79 -10.32 11.37
C LEU A 27 9.81 -9.80 10.32
N SER A 28 9.99 -8.56 9.82
CA SER A 28 9.08 -7.93 8.87
C SER A 28 9.58 -7.99 7.44
N PHE A 29 8.74 -8.55 6.57
CA PHE A 29 8.99 -8.52 5.14
C PHE A 29 8.85 -7.09 4.59
N MET A 30 7.83 -6.36 5.03
CA MET A 30 7.56 -5.01 4.53
C MET A 30 8.71 -4.04 4.85
N ARG A 31 9.31 -4.15 6.04
CA ARG A 31 10.50 -3.39 6.41
C ARG A 31 11.68 -3.67 5.50
N ARG A 32 11.95 -4.94 5.21
CA ARG A 32 13.03 -5.31 4.26
C ARG A 32 12.77 -4.74 2.88
N LEU A 33 11.54 -4.85 2.38
CA LEU A 33 11.15 -4.32 1.07
C LEU A 33 11.32 -2.79 1.02
N TYR A 34 10.80 -2.08 2.04
CA TYR A 34 10.94 -0.64 2.15
C TYR A 34 12.41 -0.21 2.19
N ASN A 35 13.23 -0.85 3.03
CA ASN A 35 14.65 -0.56 3.14
C ASN A 35 15.39 -0.79 1.82
N ALA A 36 15.10 -1.88 1.11
CA ALA A 36 15.72 -2.17 -0.18
C ALA A 36 15.38 -1.11 -1.24
N LEU A 37 14.08 -0.80 -1.41
CA LEU A 37 13.62 0.18 -2.38
C LEU A 37 14.17 1.59 -2.08
N THR A 38 14.18 1.99 -0.80
CA THR A 38 14.75 3.29 -0.40
C THR A 38 16.27 3.33 -0.54
N SER A 39 16.98 2.21 -0.28
CA SER A 39 18.42 2.13 -0.51
C SER A 39 18.80 2.26 -1.99
N ASP A 40 17.90 1.87 -2.89
CA ASP A 40 18.03 2.07 -4.34
C ASP A 40 17.65 3.49 -4.79
N GLY A 41 17.33 4.40 -3.85
CA GLY A 41 17.01 5.80 -4.11
C GLY A 41 15.56 6.08 -4.47
N LEU A 42 14.65 5.11 -4.31
CA LEU A 42 13.22 5.29 -4.57
C LEU A 42 12.52 5.97 -3.38
N ARG A 43 11.64 6.93 -3.67
CA ARG A 43 10.72 7.53 -2.72
C ARG A 43 9.53 6.60 -2.52
N VAL A 44 9.47 5.93 -1.38
CA VAL A 44 8.45 4.91 -1.10
C VAL A 44 7.37 5.45 -0.17
N TRP A 45 6.11 5.34 -0.58
CA TRP A 45 4.96 5.53 0.29
C TRP A 45 4.62 4.22 0.99
N TRP A 46 4.74 4.20 2.32
CA TRP A 46 4.37 3.06 3.15
C TRP A 46 3.62 3.54 4.39
N ASP A 47 2.45 2.95 4.65
CA ASP A 47 1.54 3.41 5.69
C ASP A 47 2.18 3.52 7.09
N ARG A 48 3.19 2.71 7.41
CA ARG A 48 3.89 2.74 8.70
C ARG A 48 4.88 3.90 8.85
N GLU A 49 5.37 4.44 7.74
CA GLU A 49 6.37 5.53 7.72
C GLU A 49 5.73 6.87 7.35
N THR A 50 4.74 6.86 6.46
CA THR A 50 4.20 8.07 5.85
C THR A 50 2.96 8.61 6.57
N LEU A 51 2.30 7.81 7.44
CA LEU A 51 1.12 8.25 8.18
C LEU A 51 1.44 8.52 9.67
N PRO A 52 1.54 9.79 10.10
CA PRO A 52 1.98 10.14 11.45
C PRO A 52 0.91 10.00 12.55
N ALA A 53 -0.39 9.83 12.22
CA ALA A 53 -1.46 9.71 13.21
C ALA A 53 -2.48 8.62 12.84
N ARG A 54 -2.57 7.56 13.64
CA ARG A 54 -3.40 6.36 13.40
C ARG A 54 -4.91 6.54 13.62
N SER A 55 -5.41 7.79 13.67
CA SER A 55 -6.74 8.12 14.20
C SER A 55 -7.67 8.86 13.25
N LEU A 56 -7.25 9.18 12.02
CA LEU A 56 -8.13 9.74 10.99
C LEU A 56 -8.56 8.64 10.03
N ASP A 57 -9.73 8.83 9.41
CA ASP A 57 -10.26 7.93 8.37
C ASP A 57 -9.14 7.62 7.37
N PHE A 58 -8.67 6.38 7.37
CA PHE A 58 -7.49 5.95 6.61
C PHE A 58 -7.70 6.08 5.09
N SER A 59 -8.95 6.16 4.63
CA SER A 59 -9.31 6.08 3.22
C SER A 59 -8.78 7.25 2.36
N PRO A 60 -8.94 8.54 2.74
CA PRO A 60 -8.48 9.65 1.91
C PRO A 60 -6.96 9.78 1.82
N GLU A 61 -6.24 9.44 2.89
CA GLU A 61 -4.76 9.49 2.89
C GLU A 61 -4.17 8.36 2.06
N ILE A 62 -4.73 7.15 2.15
CA ILE A 62 -4.37 6.02 1.29
C ILE A 62 -4.67 6.36 -0.16
N GLU A 63 -5.85 6.89 -0.47
CA GLU A 63 -6.22 7.32 -1.82
C GLU A 63 -5.24 8.37 -2.37
N THR A 64 -4.91 9.38 -1.55
CA THR A 64 -3.93 10.41 -1.89
C THR A 64 -2.55 9.81 -2.13
N GLY A 65 -2.12 8.85 -1.30
CA GLY A 65 -0.86 8.14 -1.48
C GLY A 65 -0.79 7.38 -2.80
N ILE A 66 -1.89 6.72 -3.20
CA ILE A 66 -1.99 6.00 -4.47
C ILE A 66 -1.88 6.97 -5.65
N TYR A 67 -2.66 8.06 -5.66
CA TYR A 67 -2.64 9.02 -6.77
C TYR A 67 -1.30 9.77 -6.89
N ASN A 68 -0.56 9.92 -5.80
CA ASN A 68 0.74 10.59 -5.79
C ASN A 68 1.92 9.61 -5.96
N SER A 69 1.66 8.36 -6.34
CA SER A 69 2.70 7.35 -6.58
C SER A 69 2.73 6.89 -8.03
N GLU A 70 3.92 6.84 -8.61
CA GLU A 70 4.09 6.39 -10.00
C GLU A 70 3.75 4.90 -10.18
N ARG A 71 4.08 4.06 -9.19
CA ARG A 71 3.88 2.62 -9.23
C ARG A 71 3.12 2.14 -8.01
N PHE A 72 2.33 1.07 -8.20
CA PHE A 72 1.61 0.41 -7.12
C PHE A 72 2.11 -1.03 -6.98
N ILE A 73 2.64 -1.37 -5.80
CA ILE A 73 3.06 -2.74 -5.47
C ILE A 73 2.09 -3.31 -4.44
N LEU A 74 1.54 -4.47 -4.78
CA LEU A 74 0.68 -5.23 -3.89
C LEU A 74 1.41 -6.46 -3.35
N VAL A 75 1.59 -6.49 -2.03
CA VAL A 75 2.16 -7.61 -1.31
C VAL A 75 1.01 -8.41 -0.70
N ALA A 76 0.91 -9.67 -1.09
CA ALA A 76 -0.13 -10.59 -0.63
C ALA A 76 0.52 -11.76 0.14
N GLY A 77 0.08 -12.00 1.37
CA GLY A 77 0.50 -13.13 2.18
C GLY A 77 -0.57 -14.23 2.28
N MET A 78 -0.25 -15.31 2.98
CA MET A 78 -1.17 -16.43 3.21
C MET A 78 -2.16 -16.18 4.36
N ARG A 79 -1.93 -15.17 5.21
CA ARG A 79 -2.85 -14.79 6.30
C ARG A 79 -3.95 -13.87 5.82
N TRP A 80 -3.95 -13.62 4.53
CA TRP A 80 -4.95 -12.85 3.87
C TRP A 80 -6.28 -13.60 3.91
N SER A 81 -7.28 -12.96 4.54
CA SER A 81 -8.61 -13.53 4.67
C SER A 81 -9.26 -13.69 3.29
N ARG A 82 -10.24 -14.59 3.16
CA ARG A 82 -11.03 -14.77 1.92
C ARG A 82 -11.65 -13.45 1.43
N GLN A 83 -12.04 -12.57 2.36
CA GLN A 83 -12.47 -11.20 2.07
C GLN A 83 -11.35 -10.32 1.48
N GLY A 84 -10.09 -10.50 1.91
CA GLY A 84 -8.92 -9.84 1.33
C GLY A 84 -8.71 -10.22 -0.13
N SER A 85 -8.86 -11.50 -0.48
CA SER A 85 -8.76 -11.97 -1.87
C SER A 85 -9.86 -11.40 -2.78
N GLU A 86 -11.10 -11.29 -2.29
CA GLU A 86 -12.22 -10.66 -3.02
C GLU A 86 -11.99 -9.16 -3.24
N ARG A 87 -11.42 -8.47 -2.24
CA ARG A 87 -11.03 -7.05 -2.37
C ARG A 87 -9.94 -6.83 -3.43
N ILE A 88 -9.04 -7.80 -3.66
CA ILE A 88 -8.04 -7.71 -4.75
C ILE A 88 -8.69 -7.67 -6.12
N ILE A 89 -9.76 -8.46 -6.33
CA ILE A 89 -10.42 -8.51 -7.63
C ILE A 89 -11.00 -7.14 -7.92
N THR A 90 -11.62 -6.51 -6.91
CA THR A 90 -12.14 -5.15 -7.02
C THR A 90 -11.02 -4.14 -7.29
N ILE A 91 -9.91 -4.17 -6.53
CA ILE A 91 -8.76 -3.27 -6.73
C ILE A 91 -8.16 -3.45 -8.12
N ARG A 92 -7.91 -4.68 -8.57
CA ARG A 92 -7.43 -4.97 -9.93
C ARG A 92 -8.40 -4.46 -10.97
N SER A 93 -9.70 -4.69 -10.81
CA SER A 93 -10.71 -4.20 -11.75
C SER A 93 -10.71 -2.68 -11.81
N ALA A 94 -10.57 -1.98 -10.69
CA ALA A 94 -10.52 -0.52 -10.64
C ALA A 94 -9.24 0.06 -11.24
N ILE A 95 -8.09 -0.57 -11.00
CA ILE A 95 -6.82 -0.18 -11.64
C ILE A 95 -6.92 -0.38 -13.16
N LEU A 96 -7.43 -1.53 -13.60
CA LEU A 96 -7.57 -1.84 -15.03
C LEU A 96 -8.63 -0.98 -15.73
N SER A 97 -9.67 -0.54 -15.01
CA SER A 97 -10.74 0.29 -15.56
C SER A 97 -10.51 1.79 -15.38
N ASN A 98 -9.47 2.19 -14.63
CA ASN A 98 -9.24 3.56 -14.17
C ASN A 98 -10.45 4.15 -13.41
N GLN A 99 -11.24 3.31 -12.71
CA GLN A 99 -12.44 3.72 -11.96
C GLN A 99 -12.34 3.36 -10.46
N PHE A 100 -11.61 4.19 -9.72
CA PHE A 100 -11.36 4.00 -8.29
C PHE A 100 -12.55 4.38 -7.40
N SER A 101 -13.47 5.24 -7.87
CA SER A 101 -14.66 5.66 -7.11
C SER A 101 -15.56 4.49 -6.70
N SER A 102 -15.56 3.40 -7.46
CA SER A 102 -16.34 2.19 -7.19
C SER A 102 -15.74 1.25 -6.14
N LEU A 103 -14.47 1.47 -5.75
CA LEU A 103 -13.80 0.63 -4.74
C LEU A 103 -14.38 0.82 -3.35
N TRP A 104 -14.72 2.07 -3.04
CA TRP A 104 -15.08 2.49 -1.69
C TRP A 104 -16.57 2.26 -1.39
N SER A 105 -17.43 2.22 -2.40
CA SER A 105 -18.86 1.94 -2.23
C SER A 105 -19.18 0.47 -1.89
N ARG A 106 -18.26 -0.46 -2.17
CA ARG A 106 -18.42 -1.90 -1.87
C ARG A 106 -17.68 -2.35 -0.60
N ALA A 107 -17.01 -1.42 0.08
CA ALA A 107 -16.26 -1.69 1.31
C ALA A 107 -17.03 -1.31 2.59
N ALA A 108 -18.20 -0.67 2.45
CA ALA A 108 -19.16 -0.34 3.50
C ALA A 108 -20.12 -1.50 3.80
#